data_AF-A0A3R7QJ64-F1
#
_entry.id   AF-A0A3R7QJ64-F1
#
_cell.length_a   1.000
_cell.length_b   1.000
_cell.length_c   1.000
_cell.angle_alpha   90.00
_cell.angle_beta   90.00
_cell.angle_gamma   90.00
#
_symmetry.space_group_name_H-M   'P 1'
#
loop_
_entity.id
_entity.type
_entity.pdbx_description
1 polymer ?
#
loop_
_entity_poly.entity_id
_entity_poly.type
_entity_poly.pdbx_seq_one_letter_code
_entity_poly.pdbx_strand_id
1 'polypeptide(L)'
;MINLFTIKKILTLKFFSISFFLILISFSHSNENQVCTGGFTKWTDDGELKQIREVKCISEQEYKKYISSKDYLCKYYQKSIWKESERAYGKKQYKYTNEKLKQIKILKDEGKSLCEKGDFKNGEAKLIEALKIISFTQLN
;
A
#
# COMPACT_ATOMS: atom_id res chain seq x y z
N MET A 1 -25.29 -66.29 -6.64
CA MET A 1 -24.10 -66.22 -7.53
C MET A 1 -24.18 -64.92 -8.32
N ILE A 2 -23.40 -63.91 -7.94
CA ILE A 2 -23.35 -62.64 -8.68
C ILE A 2 -22.46 -62.85 -9.89
N ASN A 3 -23.03 -62.62 -11.08
CA ASN A 3 -22.42 -62.95 -12.36
C ASN A 3 -21.17 -62.09 -12.61
N LEU A 4 -20.05 -62.74 -12.92
CA LEU A 4 -18.72 -62.12 -13.05
C LEU A 4 -18.70 -61.01 -14.13
N PHE A 5 -19.60 -61.10 -15.11
CA PHE A 5 -19.78 -60.14 -16.19
C PHE A 5 -20.37 -58.79 -15.72
N THR A 6 -21.22 -58.80 -14.69
CA THR A 6 -21.89 -57.61 -14.16
C THR A 6 -20.95 -56.78 -13.28
N ILE A 7 -20.05 -57.44 -12.55
CA ILE A 7 -19.03 -56.79 -11.71
C ILE A 7 -18.01 -56.03 -12.58
N LYS A 8 -17.63 -56.60 -13.72
CA LYS A 8 -16.65 -56.00 -14.64
C LYS A 8 -17.18 -54.71 -15.30
N LYS A 9 -18.48 -54.64 -15.63
CA LYS A 9 -19.15 -53.44 -16.15
C LYS A 9 -19.30 -52.33 -15.11
N ILE A 10 -19.56 -52.67 -13.85
CA ILE A 10 -19.68 -51.68 -12.76
C ILE A 10 -18.29 -51.08 -12.43
N LEU A 11 -17.24 -51.91 -12.49
CA LEU A 11 -15.87 -51.46 -12.21
C LEU A 11 -15.32 -50.53 -13.31
N THR A 12 -15.61 -50.81 -14.58
CA THR A 12 -15.20 -49.94 -15.70
C THR A 12 -15.98 -48.62 -15.76
N LEU A 13 -17.27 -48.62 -15.38
CA LEU A 13 -18.09 -47.40 -15.35
C LEU A 13 -17.64 -46.42 -14.25
N LYS A 14 -17.20 -46.93 -13.10
CA LYS A 14 -16.65 -46.10 -12.01
C LYS A 14 -15.28 -45.51 -12.35
N PHE A 15 -14.45 -46.24 -13.10
CA PHE A 15 -13.13 -45.73 -13.51
C PHE A 15 -13.24 -44.58 -14.52
N PHE A 16 -14.21 -44.61 -15.43
CA PHE A 16 -14.43 -43.54 -16.41
C PHE A 16 -15.03 -42.27 -15.76
N SER A 17 -15.86 -42.43 -14.71
CA SER A 17 -16.41 -41.30 -13.95
C SER A 17 -15.38 -40.56 -13.08
N ILE A 18 -14.29 -41.22 -12.68
CA ILE A 18 -13.24 -40.61 -11.82
C ILE A 18 -12.22 -39.85 -12.68
N SER A 19 -12.00 -40.25 -13.94
CA SER A 19 -11.07 -39.56 -14.84
C SER A 19 -11.58 -38.20 -15.34
N PHE A 20 -12.90 -37.95 -15.31
CA PHE A 20 -13.49 -36.70 -15.80
C PHE A 20 -13.45 -35.55 -14.77
N PHE A 21 -13.27 -35.85 -13.47
CA PHE A 21 -13.20 -34.82 -12.43
C PHE A 21 -11.81 -34.17 -12.25
N LEU A 22 -10.78 -34.64 -12.97
CA LEU A 22 -9.40 -34.17 -12.80
C LEU A 22 -8.96 -33.06 -13.77
N ILE A 23 -9.81 -32.56 -14.68
CA ILE A 23 -9.40 -31.61 -15.74
C ILE A 23 -9.94 -30.18 -15.53
N LEU A 24 -10.52 -29.82 -14.38
CA LEU A 24 -11.07 -28.46 -14.16
C LEU A 24 -10.45 -27.70 -12.97
N ILE A 25 -9.13 -27.79 -12.80
CA ILE A 25 -8.38 -26.74 -12.10
C ILE A 25 -7.50 -26.04 -13.13
N SER A 26 -8.14 -25.32 -14.05
CA SER A 26 -7.45 -24.26 -14.77
C SER A 26 -7.02 -23.24 -13.72
N PHE A 27 -5.71 -23.11 -13.49
CA PHE A 27 -5.15 -21.94 -12.84
C PHE A 27 -5.58 -20.72 -13.65
N SER A 28 -6.56 -19.99 -13.15
CA SER A 28 -6.86 -18.65 -13.63
C SER A 28 -5.65 -17.77 -13.33
N HIS A 29 -4.66 -17.74 -14.23
CA HIS A 29 -3.68 -16.67 -14.24
C HIS A 29 -4.38 -15.41 -14.77
N SER A 30 -5.27 -14.84 -13.95
CA SER A 30 -5.77 -13.50 -14.20
C SER A 30 -4.55 -12.59 -14.15
N ASN A 31 -4.29 -11.83 -15.23
CA ASN A 31 -3.45 -10.64 -15.15
C ASN A 31 -4.08 -9.72 -14.11
N GLU A 32 -3.71 -9.88 -12.85
CA GLU A 32 -4.29 -9.16 -11.74
C GLU A 32 -3.89 -7.69 -11.91
N ASN A 33 -4.88 -6.78 -11.99
CA ASN A 33 -4.60 -5.37 -12.14
C ASN A 33 -3.66 -4.90 -11.02
N GLN A 34 -2.57 -4.23 -11.38
CA GLN A 34 -1.57 -3.73 -10.43
C GLN A 34 -1.68 -2.21 -10.26
N VAL A 35 -1.50 -1.75 -9.03
CA VAL A 35 -1.44 -0.33 -8.67
C VAL A 35 -0.01 0.04 -8.33
N CYS A 36 0.58 0.95 -9.11
CA CYS A 36 1.97 1.37 -8.98
C CYS A 36 2.07 2.78 -8.39
N THR A 37 2.83 2.94 -7.30
CA THR A 37 2.98 4.24 -6.62
C THR A 37 4.42 4.51 -6.17
N GLY A 38 4.77 5.79 -6.01
CA GLY A 38 5.97 6.21 -5.27
C GLY A 38 7.25 6.47 -6.08
N GLY A 39 7.25 6.21 -7.40
CA GLY A 39 8.41 6.51 -8.24
C GLY A 39 8.86 7.98 -8.16
N PHE A 40 10.17 8.20 -8.18
CA PHE A 40 10.74 9.55 -8.22
C PHE A 40 11.97 9.60 -9.12
N THR A 41 11.91 10.47 -10.12
CA THR A 41 13.01 10.79 -11.02
C THR A 41 13.43 12.25 -10.80
N LYS A 42 14.72 12.51 -10.87
CA LYS A 42 15.31 13.84 -10.70
C LYS A 42 16.32 14.07 -11.82
N TRP A 43 16.33 15.28 -12.37
CA TRP A 43 17.43 15.73 -13.22
C TRP A 43 18.68 15.93 -12.36
N THR A 44 19.80 15.34 -12.77
CA THR A 44 21.11 15.61 -12.19
C THR A 44 21.76 16.82 -12.84
N ASP A 45 22.75 17.39 -12.17
CA ASP A 45 23.39 18.65 -12.60
C ASP A 45 24.16 18.49 -13.94
N ASP A 46 24.46 17.24 -14.33
CA ASP A 46 25.02 16.81 -15.61
C ASP A 46 23.95 16.71 -16.74
N GLY A 47 22.68 16.98 -16.45
CA GLY A 47 21.59 16.95 -17.43
C GLY A 47 20.97 15.57 -17.66
N GLU A 48 21.33 14.55 -16.89
CA GLU A 48 20.72 13.22 -16.98
C GLU A 48 19.46 13.09 -16.10
N LEU A 49 18.47 12.32 -16.53
CA LEU A 49 17.31 11.99 -15.70
C LEU A 49 17.62 10.70 -14.91
N LYS A 50 17.88 10.82 -13.60
CA LYS A 50 18.15 9.66 -12.73
C LYS A 50 16.93 9.28 -11.91
N GLN A 51 16.65 7.99 -11.85
CA GLN A 51 15.64 7.44 -10.96
C GLN A 51 16.21 7.33 -9.55
N ILE A 52 15.71 8.18 -8.65
CA ILE A 52 16.14 8.23 -7.24
C ILE A 52 15.32 7.25 -6.39
N ARG A 53 14.09 6.95 -6.81
CA ARG A 53 13.22 5.98 -6.14
C ARG A 53 12.48 5.10 -7.14
N GLU A 54 12.60 3.79 -6.95
CA GLU A 54 11.88 2.79 -7.73
C GLU A 54 10.37 2.88 -7.55
N VAL A 55 9.64 2.53 -8.60
CA VAL A 55 8.18 2.42 -8.56
C VAL A 55 7.84 1.11 -7.85
N LYS A 56 6.99 1.17 -6.81
CA LYS A 56 6.47 -0.02 -6.15
C LYS A 56 5.07 -0.32 -6.66
N CYS A 57 4.87 -1.51 -7.21
CA CYS A 57 3.57 -2.01 -7.64
C CYS A 57 3.05 -3.05 -6.64
N ILE A 58 1.75 -3.02 -6.37
CA ILE A 58 1.01 -3.99 -5.54
C ILE A 58 -0.25 -4.42 -6.28
N SER A 59 -0.87 -5.53 -5.89
CA SER A 59 -2.14 -5.92 -6.52
C SER A 59 -3.27 -4.96 -6.13
N GLU A 60 -4.31 -4.87 -6.96
CA GLU A 60 -5.49 -4.06 -6.65
C GLU A 60 -6.18 -4.53 -5.35
N GLN A 61 -6.15 -5.83 -5.06
CA GLN A 61 -6.68 -6.39 -3.81
C GLN A 61 -5.89 -5.90 -2.60
N GLU A 62 -4.57 -5.94 -2.67
CA GLU A 62 -3.68 -5.42 -1.62
C GLU A 62 -3.88 -3.91 -1.43
N TYR A 63 -4.05 -3.16 -2.52
CA TYR A 63 -4.33 -1.73 -2.46
C TYR A 63 -5.67 -1.45 -1.78
N LYS A 64 -6.75 -2.16 -2.16
CA LYS A 64 -8.08 -2.03 -1.54
C LYS A 64 -8.04 -2.37 -0.05
N LYS A 65 -7.29 -3.42 0.33
CA LYS A 65 -7.07 -3.79 1.73
C LYS A 65 -6.29 -2.70 2.49
N TYR A 66 -5.30 -2.09 1.86
CA TYR A 66 -4.54 -0.99 2.44
C TYR A 66 -5.41 0.25 2.70
N ILE A 67 -6.20 0.71 1.72
CA ILE A 67 -7.04 1.90 1.89
C ILE A 67 -8.22 1.69 2.84
N SER A 68 -8.69 0.46 2.99
CA SER A 68 -9.78 0.11 3.93
C SER A 68 -9.30 -0.22 5.35
N SER A 69 -7.98 -0.24 5.58
CA SER A 69 -7.43 -0.50 6.90
C SER A 69 -7.74 0.64 7.88
N LYS A 70 -8.00 0.29 9.15
CA LYS A 70 -8.32 1.28 10.19
C LYS A 70 -7.20 2.27 10.45
N ASP A 71 -5.95 1.88 10.18
CA ASP A 71 -4.76 2.70 10.37
C ASP A 71 -4.30 3.39 9.08
N TYR A 72 -5.11 3.36 8.02
CA TYR A 72 -4.79 3.97 6.73
C TYR A 72 -4.45 5.46 6.88
N LEU A 73 -5.28 6.23 7.59
CA LEU A 73 -5.07 7.67 7.76
C LEU A 73 -3.83 7.97 8.60
N CYS A 74 -3.60 7.22 9.68
CA CYS A 74 -2.36 7.25 10.44
C CYS A 74 -1.13 7.06 9.53
N LYS A 75 -1.11 6.00 8.72
CA LYS A 75 -0.01 5.71 7.78
C LYS A 75 0.13 6.79 6.71
N TYR A 76 -1.00 7.28 6.19
CA TYR A 76 -1.06 8.27 5.13
C TYR A 76 -0.50 9.62 5.60
N TYR A 77 -1.00 10.15 6.73
CA TYR A 77 -0.57 11.46 7.25
C TYR A 77 0.89 11.46 7.70
N GLN A 78 1.38 10.40 8.35
CA GLN A 78 2.79 10.27 8.71
C GLN A 78 3.71 10.36 7.49
N LYS A 79 3.36 9.65 6.39
CA LYS A 79 4.09 9.71 5.11
C LYS A 79 4.02 11.10 4.49
N SER A 80 2.87 11.76 4.54
CA SER A 80 2.69 13.11 3.98
C SER A 80 3.54 14.15 4.71
N ILE A 81 3.62 14.11 6.04
CA ILE A 81 4.47 15.00 6.83
C ILE A 81 5.96 14.79 6.48
N TRP A 82 6.40 13.54 6.30
CA TRP A 82 7.78 13.24 5.89
C TRP A 82 8.14 13.81 4.52
N LYS A 83 7.26 13.60 3.52
CA LYS A 83 7.45 14.18 2.17
C LYS A 83 7.55 15.71 2.21
N GLU A 84 6.83 16.34 3.14
CA GLU A 84 6.93 17.78 3.33
C GLU A 84 8.27 18.22 3.92
N SER A 85 8.80 17.49 4.90
CA SER A 85 10.12 17.80 5.47
C SER A 85 11.27 17.61 4.46
N GLU A 86 11.11 16.74 3.47
CA GLU A 86 12.07 16.52 2.37
C GLU A 86 11.93 17.55 1.23
N ARG A 87 10.98 18.49 1.33
CA ARG A 87 10.67 19.46 0.27
C ARG A 87 11.72 20.56 0.10
N ALA A 88 12.73 20.62 0.96
CA ALA A 88 13.95 21.40 0.71
C ALA A 88 14.62 21.05 -0.64
N TYR A 89 14.31 19.88 -1.21
CA TYR A 89 14.75 19.45 -2.55
C TYR A 89 13.68 19.61 -3.65
N GLY A 90 12.52 20.21 -3.33
CA GLY A 90 11.37 20.38 -4.22
C GLY A 90 11.16 21.83 -4.69
N LYS A 91 10.26 22.02 -5.68
CA LYS A 91 9.94 23.34 -6.26
C LYS A 91 9.24 24.31 -5.27
N LYS A 92 8.60 23.78 -4.22
CA LYS A 92 7.92 24.56 -3.18
C LYS A 92 8.81 24.59 -1.94
N GLN A 93 9.52 25.70 -1.75
CA GLN A 93 10.30 25.95 -0.55
C GLN A 93 9.39 26.68 0.44
N TYR A 94 9.35 26.27 1.71
CA TYR A 94 8.47 26.88 2.71
C TYR A 94 9.29 27.69 3.73
N LYS A 95 8.74 28.83 4.17
CA LYS A 95 9.34 29.70 5.21
C LYS A 95 9.08 29.15 6.61
N TYR A 96 9.62 27.98 6.92
CA TYR A 96 9.50 27.41 8.26
C TYR A 96 10.43 28.14 9.25
N THR A 97 9.90 28.51 10.42
CA THR A 97 10.71 28.88 11.58
C THR A 97 11.17 27.62 12.31
N ASN A 98 12.30 27.69 13.02
CA ASN A 98 12.80 26.57 13.84
C ASN A 98 11.75 26.08 14.85
N GLU A 99 10.95 26.99 15.39
CA GLU A 99 9.86 26.68 16.31
C GLU A 99 8.75 25.85 15.65
N LYS A 100 8.29 26.24 14.45
CA LYS A 100 7.30 25.48 13.68
C LYS A 100 7.82 24.08 13.33
N LEU A 101 9.09 23.95 12.94
CA LEU A 101 9.70 22.65 12.65
C LEU A 101 9.72 21.75 13.89
N LYS A 102 10.09 22.30 15.05
CA LYS A 102 10.09 21.56 16.32
C LYS A 102 8.67 21.11 16.69
N GLN A 103 7.68 21.99 16.53
CA GLN A 103 6.28 21.67 16.81
C GLN A 103 5.74 20.58 15.87
N ILE A 104 6.00 20.68 14.56
CA ILE A 104 5.62 19.63 13.58
C ILE A 104 6.24 18.28 13.96
N LYS A 105 7.51 18.27 14.39
CA LYS A 105 8.19 17.04 14.82
C LYS A 105 7.54 16.42 16.05
N ILE A 106 7.26 17.21 17.09
CA ILE A 106 6.59 16.73 18.31
C ILE A 106 5.21 16.15 17.97
N LEU A 107 4.39 16.89 17.22
CA LEU A 107 3.05 16.43 16.82
C LEU A 107 3.10 15.14 15.99
N LYS A 108 4.10 15.00 15.11
CA LYS A 108 4.31 13.78 14.33
C LYS A 108 4.68 12.60 15.23
N ASP A 109 5.61 12.79 16.16
CA ASP A 109 6.09 11.72 17.05
C ASP A 109 4.98 11.28 18.02
N GLU A 110 4.23 12.22 18.60
CA GLU A 110 3.05 11.95 19.42
C GLU A 110 1.97 11.20 18.65
N GLY A 111 1.61 11.71 17.47
CA GLY A 111 0.60 11.11 16.60
C GLY A 111 0.98 9.70 16.17
N LYS A 112 2.24 9.48 15.81
CA LYS A 112 2.78 8.15 15.48
C LYS A 112 2.66 7.20 16.67
N SER A 113 3.08 7.62 17.87
CA SER A 113 3.00 6.77 19.06
C SER A 113 1.57 6.34 19.40
N LEU A 114 0.60 7.26 19.27
CA LEU A 114 -0.82 6.95 19.48
C LEU A 114 -1.36 5.97 18.43
N CYS A 115 -1.04 6.19 17.15
CA CYS A 115 -1.40 5.28 16.08
C CYS A 115 -0.81 3.87 16.28
N GLU A 116 0.45 3.76 16.71
CA GLU A 116 1.10 2.47 16.99
C GLU A 116 0.48 1.73 18.18
N LYS A 117 -0.11 2.46 19.12
CA LYS A 117 -0.89 1.90 20.25
C LYS A 117 -2.33 1.51 19.89
N GLY A 118 -2.77 1.79 18.65
CA GLY A 118 -4.13 1.55 18.19
C GLY A 118 -5.14 2.67 18.53
N ASP A 119 -4.69 3.78 19.10
CA ASP A 119 -5.51 4.98 19.34
C ASP A 119 -5.53 5.86 18.08
N PHE A 120 -6.17 5.36 17.03
CA PHE A 120 -6.16 6.00 15.71
C PHE A 120 -6.79 7.40 15.74
N LYS A 121 -7.89 7.60 16.47
CA LYS A 121 -8.60 8.88 16.49
C LYS A 121 -7.73 10.00 17.05
N ASN A 122 -7.07 9.77 18.20
CA ASN A 122 -6.20 10.78 18.80
C ASN A 122 -4.88 10.92 18.01
N GLY A 123 -4.33 9.81 17.50
CA GLY A 123 -3.15 9.84 16.65
C GLY A 123 -3.35 10.64 15.37
N GLU A 124 -4.46 10.42 14.66
CA GLU A 124 -4.85 11.15 13.47
C GLU A 124 -5.05 12.65 13.76
N ALA A 125 -5.69 13.01 14.87
CA ALA A 125 -5.89 14.40 15.25
C ALA A 125 -4.55 15.16 15.39
N LYS A 126 -3.56 14.55 16.04
CA LYS A 126 -2.20 15.12 16.17
C LYS A 126 -1.50 15.27 14.82
N LEU A 127 -1.62 14.27 13.95
CA LEU A 127 -1.02 14.31 12.61
C LEU A 127 -1.70 15.38 11.72
N ILE A 128 -3.01 15.55 11.83
CA ILE A 128 -3.76 16.61 11.14
C ILE A 128 -3.30 17.99 11.61
N GLU A 129 -3.02 18.17 12.90
CA GLU A 129 -2.50 19.43 13.43
C GLU A 129 -1.14 19.78 12.82
N ALA A 130 -0.23 18.81 12.72
CA ALA A 130 1.04 18.98 12.03
C ALA A 130 0.86 19.38 10.56
N LEU A 131 -0.07 18.72 9.85
CA LEU A 131 -0.40 19.04 8.46
C LEU A 131 -1.00 20.44 8.29
N LYS A 132 -1.78 20.93 9.26
CA LYS A 132 -2.29 22.31 9.26
C LYS A 132 -1.15 23.31 9.33
N ILE A 133 -0.19 23.12 10.24
CA ILE A 133 0.98 24.02 10.35
C ILE A 133 1.74 24.06 9.01
N ILE A 134 1.93 22.89 8.39
CA ILE A 134 2.52 22.77 7.04
C ILE A 134 1.72 23.56 6.01
N SER A 135 0.40 23.33 5.92
CA SER A 135 -0.44 23.92 4.88
C SER A 135 -0.56 25.43 4.99
N PHE A 136 -0.53 25.97 6.21
CA PHE A 136 -0.60 27.41 6.47
C PHE A 136 0.77 28.10 6.49
N THR A 137 1.87 27.37 6.28
CA THR A 137 3.18 27.99 6.15
C THR A 137 3.31 28.62 4.76
N GLN A 138 3.81 29.86 4.70
CA GLN A 138 4.01 30.58 3.46
C GLN A 138 5.10 29.91 2.59
N LEU A 139 4.92 29.99 1.28
CA LEU A 139 5.96 29.64 0.31
C LEU A 139 7.05 30.73 0.33
N ASN A 140 8.29 30.33 0.06
CA ASN A 140 9.43 31.23 -0.07
C ASN A 140 9.29 32.14 -1.29
#